data_AF-A0A955C4B6-F1
#
_entry.id   AF-A0A955C4B6-F1
#
_cell.length_a   1.000
_cell.length_b   1.000
_cell.length_c   1.000
_cell.angle_alpha   90.00
_cell.angle_beta   90.00
_cell.angle_gamma   90.00
#
_symmetry.space_group_name_H-M   'P 1'
#
loop_
_entity.id
_entity.type
_entity.pdbx_description
1 polymer ?
#
loop_
_entity_poly.entity_id
_entity_poly.type
_entity_poly.pdbx_seq_one_letter_code
_entity_poly.pdbx_strand_id
1 'polypeptide(L)'
;MNLKKANSGNFVWSLVAWMALACLVPIAQADEADSNNDAIYNEPMAIESCVIRTTWDQGSSSLHPQVIEALLQSSGVWGRAVEEVFGDGKSGRLVHLEARLETLNVSESKHIGGDSLVTLVARLEVEVQTADGHSERAKTKILLKRVCDLLQKSLVEFSEATIMEQHERKAQLEAELNQARTEFHKIMTERQAFREKNNVSDLTNRNLVNLLDSLAHDRDKMELERSVFQARRDAMQEQVARLSKEATQEPVEKPVVEQLRKIVAIRQEALQKTEDMAQTGRISHSELDAIRVEVAQAQAELARAEEDAQRDFAARMHEMGGNFIVDMNHELTRMAIDEADMEAKYKATVERMHNVREALKVSEEFELLGGKRLDIARSRLEDVQRNLAEIERRIETTVRPKMTIIGMN
;
A
#
# COMPACT_ATOMS: atom_id res chain seq x y z
N MET A 1 -20.80 -8.90 -11.51
CA MET A 1 -21.35 -8.12 -12.63
C MET A 1 -20.20 -7.73 -13.55
N ASN A 2 -20.06 -8.46 -14.65
CA ASN A 2 -19.02 -8.28 -15.66
C ASN A 2 -19.52 -7.29 -16.71
N LEU A 3 -18.89 -6.13 -16.83
CA LEU A 3 -19.09 -5.21 -17.95
C LEU A 3 -17.81 -5.12 -18.78
N LYS A 4 -17.98 -5.52 -20.04
CA LYS A 4 -17.03 -5.53 -21.15
C LYS A 4 -16.27 -4.20 -21.26
N LYS A 5 -14.94 -4.26 -21.17
CA LYS A 5 -14.06 -3.24 -21.77
C LYS A 5 -14.00 -3.51 -23.27
N ALA A 6 -14.64 -2.64 -24.04
CA ALA A 6 -14.49 -2.59 -25.50
C ALA A 6 -13.12 -1.95 -25.81
N ASN A 7 -12.26 -2.70 -26.51
CA ASN A 7 -11.01 -2.22 -27.08
C ASN A 7 -11.33 -1.25 -28.24
N SER A 8 -11.21 0.05 -27.98
CA SER A 8 -11.36 1.12 -28.99
C SER A 8 -10.09 1.38 -29.81
N GLY A 9 -8.98 0.69 -29.52
CA GLY A 9 -7.68 0.89 -30.19
C GLY A 9 -7.54 0.28 -31.59
N ASN A 10 -8.48 -0.56 -32.04
CA ASN A 10 -8.37 -1.27 -33.33
C ASN A 10 -9.11 -0.60 -34.49
N PHE A 11 -9.76 0.55 -34.29
CA PHE A 11 -10.59 1.14 -35.34
C PHE A 11 -9.75 1.92 -36.38
N VAL A 12 -8.62 2.52 -35.97
CA VAL A 12 -7.79 3.36 -36.85
C VAL A 12 -7.00 2.53 -37.86
N TRP A 13 -6.49 1.35 -37.47
CA TRP A 13 -5.83 0.42 -38.40
C TRP A 13 -6.79 -0.16 -39.46
N SER A 14 -8.10 -0.21 -39.19
CA SER A 14 -9.08 -0.69 -40.17
C SER A 14 -9.31 0.28 -41.33
N LEU A 15 -9.11 1.59 -41.12
CA LEU A 15 -9.36 2.60 -42.13
C LEU A 15 -8.19 2.70 -43.14
N VAL A 16 -6.95 2.54 -42.67
CA VAL A 16 -5.76 2.45 -43.52
C VAL A 16 -5.76 1.14 -44.31
N ALA A 17 -6.22 0.03 -43.71
CA ALA A 17 -6.40 -1.24 -44.41
C ALA A 17 -7.54 -1.19 -45.45
N TRP A 18 -8.61 -0.44 -45.20
CA TRP A 18 -9.70 -0.25 -46.17
C TRP A 18 -9.30 0.60 -47.38
N MET A 19 -8.44 1.62 -47.20
CA MET A 19 -7.90 2.36 -48.34
C MET A 19 -6.92 1.52 -49.18
N ALA A 20 -6.16 0.59 -48.57
CA ALA A 20 -5.30 -0.34 -49.32
C ALA A 20 -6.10 -1.43 -50.07
N LEU A 21 -7.26 -1.86 -49.57
CA LEU A 21 -8.07 -2.90 -50.21
C LEU A 21 -8.96 -2.39 -51.36
N ALA A 22 -9.29 -1.08 -51.40
CA ALA A 22 -10.15 -0.50 -52.43
C ALA A 22 -9.45 -0.25 -53.77
N CYS A 23 -8.13 -0.46 -53.88
CA CYS A 23 -7.37 -0.32 -55.13
C CYS A 23 -7.10 -1.65 -55.86
N LEU A 24 -7.58 -2.79 -55.34
CA LEU A 24 -7.48 -4.08 -56.03
C LEU A 24 -8.70 -4.32 -56.93
N VAL A 25 -8.73 -3.61 -58.07
CA VAL A 25 -9.53 -4.03 -59.23
C VAL A 25 -8.84 -5.24 -59.86
N PRO A 26 -9.55 -6.34 -60.19
CA PRO A 26 -8.93 -7.45 -60.91
C PRO A 26 -8.60 -6.98 -62.33
N ILE A 27 -7.30 -6.84 -62.62
CA ILE A 27 -6.79 -6.81 -63.99
C ILE A 27 -7.08 -8.21 -64.55
N ALA A 28 -8.12 -8.32 -65.36
CA ALA A 28 -8.41 -9.52 -66.13
C ALA A 28 -7.19 -9.80 -67.03
N GLN A 29 -6.58 -10.96 -66.82
CA GLN A 29 -5.59 -11.52 -67.74
C GLN A 29 -6.30 -11.78 -69.07
N ALA A 30 -5.97 -10.97 -70.07
CA ALA A 30 -6.23 -11.29 -71.46
C ALA A 30 -5.10 -12.23 -71.93
N ASP A 31 -5.54 -13.41 -72.35
CA ASP A 31 -4.73 -14.52 -72.85
C ASP A 31 -3.82 -14.10 -74.01
N GLU A 32 -2.67 -14.76 -74.04
CA GLU A 32 -1.61 -14.68 -75.04
C GLU A 32 -2.13 -15.02 -76.45
N ALA A 33 -1.85 -14.14 -77.40
CA ALA A 33 -1.83 -14.47 -78.82
C ALA A 33 -0.49 -14.01 -79.41
N ASP A 34 0.22 -15.00 -79.92
CA ASP A 34 1.58 -14.99 -80.44
C ASP A 34 1.89 -13.97 -81.54
N SER A 35 3.08 -13.38 -81.39
CA SER A 35 4.14 -13.21 -82.39
C SER A 35 3.93 -12.33 -83.64
N ASN A 36 5.00 -11.59 -83.94
CA ASN A 36 5.30 -10.81 -85.13
C ASN A 36 4.67 -9.42 -85.23
N ASN A 37 5.27 -8.45 -84.53
CA ASN A 37 5.35 -7.09 -85.04
C ASN A 37 6.61 -6.35 -84.54
N ASP A 38 7.79 -6.89 -84.85
CA ASP A 38 9.08 -6.18 -84.72
C ASP A 38 9.23 -5.14 -85.84
N ALA A 39 8.43 -4.07 -85.77
CA ALA A 39 8.66 -2.77 -86.41
C ALA A 39 7.60 -1.73 -85.99
N ILE A 40 7.09 -1.80 -84.75
CA ILE A 40 6.23 -0.74 -84.22
C ILE A 40 7.13 0.45 -83.93
N TYR A 41 6.88 1.53 -84.67
CA TYR A 41 7.53 2.83 -84.61
C TYR A 41 7.98 3.20 -83.19
N ASN A 42 9.30 3.36 -82.99
CA ASN A 42 9.87 4.11 -81.86
C ASN A 42 9.42 5.57 -82.00
N GLU A 43 8.15 5.84 -81.72
CA GLU A 43 7.64 7.19 -81.66
C GLU A 43 8.38 7.95 -80.54
N PRO A 44 8.71 9.23 -80.75
CA PRO A 44 9.52 9.98 -79.82
C PRO A 44 8.76 10.19 -78.50
N MET A 45 9.09 9.40 -77.48
CA MET A 45 8.61 9.62 -76.12
C MET A 45 9.25 10.88 -75.55
N ALA A 46 8.43 11.77 -74.97
CA ALA A 46 8.93 12.94 -74.27
C ALA A 46 9.22 12.54 -72.82
N ILE A 47 10.51 12.45 -72.48
CA ILE A 47 11.00 12.17 -71.13
C ILE A 47 11.62 13.45 -70.61
N GLU A 48 11.14 13.93 -69.46
CA GLU A 48 11.78 14.99 -68.70
C GLU A 48 12.08 14.46 -67.30
N SER A 49 13.21 14.86 -66.73
CA SER A 49 13.61 14.38 -65.41
C SER A 49 14.12 15.49 -64.51
N CYS A 50 13.93 15.34 -63.20
CA CYS A 50 14.54 16.23 -62.22
C CYS A 50 15.14 15.43 -61.07
N VAL A 51 16.18 16.00 -60.46
CA VAL A 51 16.77 15.47 -59.24
C VAL A 51 16.19 16.25 -58.07
N ILE A 52 15.46 15.54 -57.21
CA ILE A 52 14.87 16.10 -56.00
C ILE A 52 15.69 15.66 -54.78
N ARG A 53 15.83 16.58 -53.84
CA ARG A 53 16.35 16.31 -52.51
C ARG A 53 15.26 16.58 -51.49
N THR A 54 14.90 15.56 -50.74
CA THR A 54 13.95 15.65 -49.63
C THR A 54 14.72 15.39 -48.33
N THR A 55 14.55 16.28 -47.36
CA THR A 55 15.17 16.16 -46.03
C THR A 55 14.08 16.13 -44.96
N TRP A 56 14.13 15.15 -44.06
CA TRP A 56 13.22 15.01 -42.92
C TRP A 56 13.96 14.45 -41.70
N ASP A 57 13.32 14.54 -40.53
CA ASP A 57 13.87 13.97 -39.29
C ASP A 57 13.59 12.46 -39.20
N GLN A 58 14.57 11.66 -38.78
CA GLN A 58 14.44 10.22 -38.58
C GLN A 58 13.36 9.87 -37.54
N GLY A 59 13.08 10.79 -36.60
CA GLY A 59 11.97 10.65 -35.63
C GLY A 59 10.58 10.64 -36.28
N SER A 60 10.45 11.22 -37.47
CA SER A 60 9.26 11.06 -38.32
C SER A 60 9.33 9.72 -39.08
N SER A 61 9.14 8.63 -38.35
CA SER A 61 9.13 7.25 -38.88
C SER A 61 8.11 7.01 -39.99
N SER A 62 7.28 8.00 -40.32
CA SER A 62 6.27 7.97 -41.37
C SER A 62 6.78 8.36 -42.78
N LEU A 63 7.97 8.96 -42.94
CA LEU A 63 8.51 9.32 -44.25
C LEU A 63 9.52 8.28 -44.74
N HIS A 64 9.01 7.14 -45.20
CA HIS A 64 9.79 6.14 -45.94
C HIS A 64 9.76 6.49 -47.45
N PRO A 65 10.78 6.11 -48.27
CA PRO A 65 10.72 6.31 -49.73
C PRO A 65 9.42 5.81 -50.38
N GLN A 66 8.85 4.72 -49.84
CA GLN A 66 7.56 4.18 -50.24
C GLN A 66 6.39 5.16 -50.05
N VAL A 67 6.44 6.04 -49.04
CA VAL A 67 5.41 7.06 -48.82
C VAL A 67 5.53 8.17 -49.86
N ILE A 68 6.75 8.55 -50.24
CA ILE A 68 6.98 9.53 -51.32
C ILE A 68 6.48 8.96 -52.64
N GLU A 69 6.75 7.68 -52.91
CA GLU A 69 6.25 6.98 -54.10
C GLU A 69 4.72 6.85 -54.08
N ALA A 70 4.11 6.49 -52.94
CA ALA A 70 2.66 6.43 -52.80
C ALA A 70 2.00 7.81 -52.98
N LEU A 71 2.61 8.88 -52.44
CA LEU A 71 2.15 10.25 -52.66
C LEU A 71 2.26 10.64 -54.14
N LEU A 72 3.37 10.27 -54.79
CA LEU A 72 3.58 10.51 -56.21
C LEU A 72 2.51 9.82 -57.06
N GLN A 73 2.17 8.57 -56.76
CA GLN A 73 1.14 7.81 -57.48
C GLN A 73 -0.30 8.22 -57.10
N SER A 74 -0.48 9.02 -56.05
CA SER A 74 -1.80 9.45 -55.60
C SER A 74 -2.49 10.35 -56.63
N SER A 75 -3.82 10.27 -56.70
CA SER A 75 -4.63 11.17 -57.53
C SER A 75 -4.47 12.65 -57.15
N GLY A 76 -4.12 12.94 -55.88
CA GLY A 76 -3.93 14.29 -55.37
C GLY A 76 -2.67 14.99 -55.93
N VAL A 77 -1.62 14.24 -56.24
CA VAL A 77 -0.39 14.76 -56.85
C VAL A 77 -0.41 14.54 -58.36
N TRP A 78 -0.42 13.28 -58.79
CA TRP A 78 -0.31 12.93 -60.20
C TRP A 78 -1.57 13.27 -60.98
N GLY A 79 -2.72 12.76 -60.55
CA GLY A 79 -4.00 13.00 -61.24
C GLY A 79 -4.28 14.49 -61.43
N ARG A 80 -4.11 15.27 -60.37
CA ARG A 80 -4.26 16.73 -60.39
C ARG A 80 -3.23 17.43 -61.27
N ALA A 81 -1.95 17.01 -61.25
CA ALA A 81 -0.94 17.61 -62.13
C ALA A 81 -1.29 17.39 -63.61
N VAL A 82 -1.74 16.18 -63.94
CA VAL A 82 -2.13 15.79 -65.30
C VAL A 82 -3.37 16.58 -65.75
N GLU A 83 -4.38 16.67 -64.89
CA GLU A 83 -5.60 17.46 -65.12
C GLU A 83 -5.27 18.95 -65.36
N GLU A 84 -4.43 19.56 -64.54
CA GLU A 84 -4.09 20.98 -64.68
C GLU A 84 -3.24 21.30 -65.93
N VAL A 85 -2.44 20.36 -66.43
CA VAL A 85 -1.57 20.57 -67.61
C VAL A 85 -2.25 20.18 -68.93
N PHE A 86 -3.02 19.10 -68.94
CA PHE A 86 -3.66 18.58 -70.15
C PHE A 86 -5.17 18.92 -70.24
N GLY A 87 -5.81 19.28 -69.13
CA GLY A 87 -7.24 19.61 -69.01
C GLY A 87 -8.15 18.37 -68.93
N ASP A 88 -9.32 18.53 -68.30
CA ASP A 88 -10.30 17.48 -67.94
C ASP A 88 -10.83 16.65 -69.13
N GLY A 89 -10.57 17.08 -70.38
CA GLY A 89 -11.15 16.49 -71.60
C GLY A 89 -10.16 16.05 -72.68
N LYS A 90 -8.84 16.12 -72.46
CA LYS A 90 -7.82 15.72 -73.47
C LYS A 90 -6.99 14.49 -73.08
N SER A 91 -7.31 13.86 -71.96
CA SER A 91 -6.73 12.57 -71.54
C SER A 91 -6.93 11.46 -72.57
N GLY A 92 -7.95 11.56 -73.45
CA GLY A 92 -8.15 10.63 -74.56
C GLY A 92 -7.04 10.61 -75.63
N ARG A 93 -6.04 11.51 -75.56
CA ARG A 93 -4.85 11.50 -76.42
C ARG A 93 -3.58 10.98 -75.73
N LEU A 94 -3.63 10.68 -74.43
CA LEU A 94 -2.49 10.15 -73.69
C LEU A 94 -2.51 8.61 -73.82
N VAL A 95 -1.48 8.06 -74.45
CA VAL A 95 -1.30 6.61 -74.63
C VAL A 95 -0.59 6.01 -73.43
N HIS A 96 0.42 6.73 -72.92
CA HIS A 96 1.20 6.32 -71.78
C HIS A 96 1.59 7.54 -70.95
N LEU A 97 1.45 7.42 -69.64
CA LEU A 97 1.72 8.48 -68.69
C LEU A 97 2.18 7.84 -67.38
N GLU A 98 3.47 7.95 -67.09
CA GLU A 98 4.07 7.34 -65.90
C GLU A 98 5.01 8.33 -65.20
N ALA A 99 4.98 8.31 -63.86
CA ALA A 99 5.97 8.97 -63.02
C ALA A 99 6.76 7.91 -62.26
N ARG A 100 8.08 7.92 -62.42
CA ARG A 100 8.99 7.00 -61.73
C ARG A 100 9.89 7.74 -60.77
N LEU A 101 10.05 7.19 -59.58
CA LEU A 101 10.96 7.69 -58.56
C LEU A 101 12.12 6.71 -58.41
N GLU A 102 13.28 7.05 -58.96
CA GLU A 102 14.51 6.27 -58.79
C GLU A 102 15.28 6.83 -57.60
N THR A 103 15.43 6.02 -56.53
CA THR A 103 16.20 6.42 -55.35
C THR A 103 17.69 6.38 -55.68
N LEU A 104 18.36 7.54 -55.68
CA LEU A 104 19.79 7.66 -55.97
C LEU A 104 20.65 7.46 -54.73
N ASN A 105 20.25 8.09 -53.62
CA ASN A 105 20.99 8.02 -52.36
C ASN A 105 20.07 8.29 -51.17
N VAL A 106 20.26 7.53 -50.10
CA VAL A 106 19.69 7.79 -48.77
C VAL A 106 20.85 7.96 -47.81
N SER A 107 20.96 9.16 -47.23
CA SER A 107 22.02 9.46 -46.28
C SER A 107 21.44 9.91 -44.95
N GLU A 108 21.99 9.39 -43.86
CA GLU A 108 21.67 9.82 -42.50
C GLU A 108 22.80 10.72 -42.01
N SER A 109 22.48 11.97 -41.69
CA SER A 109 23.42 12.90 -41.06
C SER A 109 22.99 13.17 -39.63
N LYS A 110 23.85 12.83 -38.67
CA LYS A 110 23.67 13.23 -37.28
C LYS A 110 24.04 14.71 -37.13
N HIS A 111 23.08 15.53 -36.71
CA HIS A 111 23.36 16.90 -36.31
C HIS A 111 23.98 16.97 -34.92
N ILE A 112 24.62 18.11 -34.60
CA ILE A 112 25.34 18.40 -33.34
C ILE A 112 24.38 18.49 -32.11
N GLY A 113 23.16 17.96 -32.22
CA GLY A 113 22.17 17.80 -31.15
C GLY A 113 21.73 16.36 -30.89
N GLY A 114 22.26 15.37 -31.63
CA GLY A 114 21.84 13.96 -31.53
C GLY A 114 20.68 13.58 -32.46
N ASP A 115 20.06 14.55 -33.12
CA ASP A 115 18.99 14.31 -34.10
C ASP A 115 19.57 13.87 -35.43
N SER A 116 19.01 12.81 -36.00
CA SER A 116 19.39 12.26 -37.29
C SER A 116 18.48 12.83 -38.37
N LEU A 117 19.03 13.67 -39.25
CA LEU A 117 18.32 14.04 -40.47
C LEU A 117 18.55 12.97 -41.54
N VAL A 118 17.47 12.49 -42.12
CA VAL A 118 17.49 11.65 -43.32
C VAL A 118 17.38 12.56 -44.54
N THR A 119 18.33 12.41 -45.45
CA THR A 119 18.30 13.07 -46.77
C THR A 119 18.15 11.99 -47.84
N LEU A 120 17.03 12.02 -48.56
CA LEU A 120 16.83 11.27 -49.78
C LEU A 120 17.13 12.16 -50.98
N VAL A 121 17.95 11.63 -51.87
CA VAL A 121 18.15 12.16 -53.21
C VAL A 121 17.55 11.16 -54.17
N ALA A 122 16.58 11.60 -54.97
CA ALA A 122 15.88 10.76 -55.92
C ALA A 122 15.76 11.47 -57.27
N ARG A 123 15.74 10.67 -58.34
CA ARG A 123 15.44 11.13 -59.69
C ARG A 123 13.96 10.87 -59.95
N LEU A 124 13.24 11.95 -60.26
CA LEU A 124 11.86 11.88 -60.69
C LEU A 124 11.84 11.97 -62.21
N GLU A 125 11.32 10.94 -62.86
CA GLU A 125 11.14 10.88 -64.31
C GLU A 125 9.67 10.91 -64.65
N VAL A 126 9.30 11.72 -65.64
CA VAL A 126 7.94 11.83 -66.15
C VAL A 126 7.96 11.50 -67.62
N GLU A 127 7.26 10.44 -67.96
CA GLU A 127 7.17 9.89 -69.31
C GLU A 127 5.77 10.18 -69.88
N VAL A 128 5.72 10.86 -71.03
CA VAL A 128 4.47 11.22 -71.70
C VAL A 128 4.51 10.73 -73.15
N GLN A 129 3.55 9.90 -73.51
CA GLN A 129 3.31 9.48 -74.89
C GLN A 129 1.91 9.92 -75.34
N THR A 130 1.85 10.65 -76.46
CA THR A 130 0.58 11.08 -77.08
C THR A 130 0.26 10.20 -78.29
N ALA A 131 -1.03 10.02 -78.59
CA ALA A 131 -1.50 9.24 -79.74
C ALA A 131 -1.11 9.84 -81.10
N ASP A 132 -0.77 11.13 -81.11
CA ASP A 132 -0.36 11.85 -82.31
C ASP A 132 1.15 11.68 -82.61
N GLY A 133 1.89 10.91 -81.78
CA GLY A 133 3.34 10.70 -81.91
C GLY A 133 4.18 11.98 -81.77
N HIS A 134 3.56 13.09 -81.36
CA HIS A 134 4.20 14.39 -81.21
C HIS A 134 4.66 14.57 -79.77
N SER A 135 5.98 14.66 -79.59
CA SER A 135 6.62 14.90 -78.31
C SER A 135 6.31 16.34 -77.83
N GLU A 136 5.39 16.48 -76.89
CA GLU A 136 5.04 17.76 -76.26
C GLU A 136 6.01 18.12 -75.10
N ARG A 137 7.33 18.14 -75.35
CA ARG A 137 8.37 18.44 -74.32
C ARG A 137 8.03 19.64 -73.44
N ALA A 138 7.51 20.71 -74.03
CA ALA A 138 7.11 21.91 -73.28
C ALA A 138 6.03 21.60 -72.22
N LYS A 139 5.04 20.75 -72.52
CA LYS A 139 4.02 20.33 -71.56
C LYS A 139 4.56 19.31 -70.57
N THR A 140 5.41 18.37 -70.99
CA THR A 140 6.08 17.43 -70.08
C THR A 140 6.90 18.17 -69.01
N LYS A 141 7.62 19.23 -69.40
CA LYS A 141 8.37 20.08 -68.46
C LYS A 141 7.47 20.83 -67.48
N ILE A 142 6.32 21.32 -67.95
CA ILE A 142 5.30 21.96 -67.09
C ILE A 142 4.71 20.92 -66.13
N LEU A 143 4.41 19.71 -66.61
CA LEU A 143 3.91 18.60 -65.80
C LEU A 143 4.90 18.23 -64.71
N LEU A 144 6.18 18.03 -65.04
CA LEU A 144 7.22 17.71 -64.07
C LEU A 144 7.32 18.76 -62.96
N LYS A 145 7.35 20.05 -63.34
CA LYS A 145 7.36 21.15 -62.36
C LYS A 145 6.11 21.10 -61.47
N ARG A 146 4.94 20.84 -62.05
CA ARG A 146 3.69 20.81 -61.31
C ARG A 146 3.61 19.63 -60.35
N VAL A 147 4.09 18.46 -60.76
CA VAL A 147 4.24 17.28 -59.90
C VAL A 147 5.16 17.60 -58.73
N CYS A 148 6.30 18.27 -58.96
CA CYS A 148 7.17 18.68 -57.86
C CYS A 148 6.50 19.64 -56.86
N ASP A 149 5.77 20.65 -57.36
CA ASP A 149 5.07 21.62 -56.51
C ASP A 149 3.97 20.94 -55.68
N LEU A 150 3.18 20.05 -56.29
CA LEU A 150 2.13 19.30 -55.61
C LEU A 150 2.70 18.27 -54.63
N LEU A 151 3.78 17.57 -55.00
CA LEU A 151 4.47 16.64 -54.10
C LEU A 151 5.03 17.37 -52.87
N GLN A 152 5.67 18.53 -53.06
CA GLN A 152 6.14 19.35 -51.95
C GLN A 152 4.97 19.76 -51.04
N LYS A 153 3.84 20.20 -51.63
CA LYS A 153 2.64 20.57 -50.86
C LYS A 153 2.09 19.38 -50.07
N SER A 154 1.94 18.22 -50.70
CA SER A 154 1.43 17.01 -50.05
C SER A 154 2.37 16.49 -48.96
N LEU A 155 3.69 16.63 -49.11
CA LEU A 155 4.65 16.32 -48.05
C LEU A 155 4.50 17.23 -46.83
N VAL A 156 4.26 18.53 -47.05
CA VAL A 156 3.99 19.47 -45.96
C VAL A 156 2.67 19.11 -45.26
N GLU A 157 1.59 18.89 -46.01
CA GLU A 157 0.28 18.50 -45.46
C GLU A 157 0.36 17.19 -44.66
N PHE A 158 1.08 16.19 -45.18
CA PHE A 158 1.32 14.91 -44.49
C PHE A 158 2.07 15.10 -43.17
N SER A 159 3.09 15.97 -43.16
CA SER A 159 3.85 16.27 -41.93
C SER A 159 3.00 17.02 -40.91
N GLU A 160 2.18 17.97 -41.34
CA GLU A 160 1.28 18.71 -40.46
C GLU A 160 0.22 17.79 -39.84
N ALA A 161 -0.33 16.85 -40.62
CA ALA A 161 -1.24 15.84 -40.11
C ALA A 161 -0.58 14.94 -39.03
N THR A 162 0.67 14.51 -39.27
CA THR A 162 1.43 13.70 -38.29
C THR A 162 1.71 14.49 -37.01
N ILE A 163 2.10 15.76 -37.13
CA ILE A 163 2.34 16.65 -35.97
C ILE A 163 1.03 16.86 -35.19
N MET A 164 -0.10 17.06 -35.89
CA MET A 164 -1.41 17.19 -35.26
C MET A 164 -1.80 15.92 -34.49
N GLU A 165 -1.58 14.73 -35.05
CA GLU A 165 -1.83 13.45 -34.37
C GLU A 165 -0.98 13.32 -33.10
N GLN A 166 0.31 13.68 -33.17
CA GLN A 166 1.17 13.67 -31.99
C GLN A 166 0.70 14.66 -30.91
N HIS A 167 0.25 15.86 -31.29
CA HIS A 167 -0.33 16.82 -30.35
C HIS A 167 -1.64 16.32 -29.72
N GLU A 168 -2.51 15.68 -30.49
CA GLU A 168 -3.72 15.06 -29.95
C GLU A 168 -3.37 13.96 -28.95
N ARG A 169 -2.39 13.11 -29.29
CA ARG A 169 -1.92 12.06 -28.39
C ARG A 169 -1.29 12.63 -27.12
N LYS A 170 -0.54 13.73 -27.22
CA LYS A 170 -0.03 14.47 -26.05
C LYS A 170 -1.18 14.93 -25.16
N ALA A 171 -2.20 15.57 -25.72
CA ALA A 171 -3.36 16.05 -24.95
C ALA A 171 -4.10 14.89 -24.24
N GLN A 172 -4.22 13.73 -24.89
CA GLN A 172 -4.77 12.52 -24.26
C GLN A 172 -3.92 12.05 -23.08
N LEU A 173 -2.59 11.98 -23.22
CA LEU A 173 -1.69 11.58 -22.14
C LEU A 173 -1.67 12.58 -20.98
N GLU A 174 -1.79 13.89 -21.26
CA GLU A 174 -1.93 14.91 -20.22
C GLU A 174 -3.22 14.73 -19.41
N ALA A 175 -4.33 14.42 -20.08
CA ALA A 175 -5.59 14.10 -19.41
C ALA A 175 -5.46 12.83 -18.55
N GLU A 176 -4.84 11.77 -19.08
CA GLU A 176 -4.54 10.54 -18.35
C GLU A 176 -3.62 10.79 -17.15
N LEU A 177 -2.62 11.66 -17.28
CA LEU A 177 -1.70 12.03 -16.20
C LEU A 177 -2.44 12.74 -15.07
N ASN A 178 -3.33 13.68 -15.40
CA ASN A 178 -4.15 14.38 -14.42
C ASN A 178 -5.11 13.41 -13.72
N GLN A 179 -5.69 12.46 -14.44
CA GLN A 179 -6.48 11.39 -13.83
C GLN A 179 -5.63 10.52 -12.89
N ALA A 180 -4.46 10.06 -13.33
CA ALA A 180 -3.56 9.25 -12.50
C ALA A 180 -3.09 10.01 -11.24
N ARG A 181 -2.81 11.32 -11.35
CA ARG A 181 -2.46 12.19 -10.22
C ARG A 181 -3.60 12.32 -9.22
N THR A 182 -4.83 12.54 -9.69
CA THR A 182 -5.99 12.64 -8.79
C THR A 182 -6.31 11.32 -8.11
N GLU A 183 -6.21 10.19 -8.82
CA GLU A 183 -6.34 8.84 -8.25
C GLU A 183 -5.26 8.59 -7.19
N PHE A 184 -3.99 8.90 -7.48
CA PHE A 184 -2.88 8.75 -6.54
C PHE A 184 -3.08 9.62 -5.29
N HIS A 185 -3.46 10.89 -5.47
CA HIS A 185 -3.72 11.80 -4.35
C HIS A 185 -4.90 11.33 -3.50
N LYS A 186 -5.98 10.85 -4.12
CA LYS A 186 -7.13 10.27 -3.42
C LYS A 186 -6.73 9.05 -2.57
N ILE A 187 -5.91 8.15 -3.11
CA ILE A 187 -5.42 7.00 -2.34
C ILE A 187 -4.55 7.46 -1.16
N MET A 188 -3.72 8.48 -1.36
CA MET A 188 -2.90 9.06 -0.29
C MET A 188 -3.73 9.73 0.81
N THR A 189 -4.78 10.48 0.45
CA THR A 189 -5.66 11.11 1.45
C THR A 189 -6.54 10.09 2.17
N GLU A 190 -7.05 9.07 1.47
CA GLU A 190 -7.71 7.91 2.09
C GLU A 190 -6.76 7.23 3.10
N ARG A 191 -5.48 7.08 2.75
CA ARG A 191 -4.43 6.55 3.64
C ARG A 191 -4.19 7.41 4.87
N GLN A 192 -4.15 8.72 4.69
CA GLN A 192 -3.96 9.65 5.80
C GLN A 192 -5.19 9.69 6.71
N ALA A 193 -6.40 9.82 6.15
CA ALA A 193 -7.65 9.85 6.91
C ALA A 193 -7.85 8.55 7.71
N PHE A 194 -7.46 7.40 7.15
CA PHE A 194 -7.48 6.13 7.87
C PHE A 194 -6.50 6.12 9.06
N ARG A 195 -5.31 6.69 8.91
CA ARG A 195 -4.34 6.82 10.00
C ARG A 195 -4.85 7.74 11.11
N GLU A 196 -5.42 8.89 10.73
CA GLU A 196 -5.98 9.86 11.66
C GLU A 196 -7.20 9.29 12.42
N LYS A 197 -8.15 8.65 11.72
CA LYS A 197 -9.35 8.08 12.34
C LYS A 197 -9.03 7.02 13.40
N ASN A 198 -7.99 6.23 13.18
CA ASN A 198 -7.62 5.16 14.09
C ASN A 198 -6.60 5.61 15.17
N ASN A 199 -6.19 6.89 15.20
CA ASN A 199 -5.06 7.37 16.01
C ASN A 199 -3.78 6.54 15.80
N VAL A 200 -3.60 6.01 14.58
CA VAL A 200 -2.47 5.14 14.19
C VAL A 200 -1.34 5.99 13.58
N SER A 201 -1.34 7.32 13.77
CA SER A 201 -0.34 8.24 13.20
C SER A 201 1.11 7.83 13.51
N ASP A 202 1.35 7.23 14.67
CA ASP A 202 2.67 6.76 15.13
C ASP A 202 2.83 5.23 15.19
N LEU A 203 1.78 4.48 14.85
CA LEU A 203 1.72 3.03 15.01
C LEU A 203 1.88 2.34 13.65
N THR A 204 3.08 2.43 13.07
CA THR A 204 3.44 1.51 11.98
C THR A 204 3.21 0.07 12.42
N ASN A 205 2.92 -0.85 11.50
CA ASN A 205 2.76 -2.28 11.82
C ASN A 205 3.93 -2.80 12.68
N ARG A 206 5.15 -2.32 12.42
CA ARG A 206 6.34 -2.58 13.23
C ARG A 206 6.20 -2.12 14.69
N ASN A 207 5.69 -0.91 14.92
CA ASN A 207 5.49 -0.38 16.27
C ASN A 207 4.37 -1.11 17.02
N LEU A 208 3.30 -1.52 16.32
CA LEU A 208 2.23 -2.33 16.91
C LEU A 208 2.72 -3.72 17.33
N VAL A 209 3.53 -4.37 16.48
CA VAL A 209 4.17 -5.66 16.82
C VAL A 209 5.10 -5.50 18.01
N ASN A 210 5.98 -4.49 18.00
CA ASN A 210 6.88 -4.23 19.13
C ASN A 210 6.12 -3.97 20.45
N LEU A 211 5.02 -3.22 20.38
CA LEU A 211 4.16 -2.95 21.53
C LEU A 211 3.45 -4.22 22.00
N LEU A 212 3.00 -5.07 21.07
CA LEU A 212 2.37 -6.34 21.41
C LEU A 212 3.38 -7.27 22.10
N ASP A 213 4.62 -7.32 21.62
CA ASP A 213 5.70 -8.10 22.21
C ASP A 213 6.06 -7.59 23.61
N SER A 214 6.15 -6.27 23.81
CA SER A 214 6.40 -5.68 25.13
C SER A 214 5.26 -5.99 26.11
N LEU A 215 4.00 -5.87 25.67
CA LEU A 215 2.84 -6.20 26.51
C LEU A 215 2.76 -7.70 26.80
N ALA A 216 3.16 -8.57 25.87
CA ALA A 216 3.25 -10.00 26.10
C ALA A 216 4.32 -10.32 27.15
N HIS A 217 5.48 -9.66 27.08
CA HIS A 217 6.53 -9.78 28.08
C HIS A 217 6.07 -9.31 29.47
N ASP A 218 5.38 -8.15 29.53
CA ASP A 218 4.83 -7.62 30.78
C ASP A 218 3.77 -8.56 31.37
N ARG A 219 2.90 -9.14 30.54
CA ARG A 219 1.93 -10.15 30.94
C ARG A 219 2.63 -11.36 31.57
N ASP A 220 3.62 -11.92 30.90
CA ASP A 220 4.33 -13.12 31.35
C ASP A 220 5.07 -12.86 32.67
N LYS A 221 5.65 -11.67 32.80
CA LYS A 221 6.26 -11.21 34.05
C LYS A 221 5.24 -11.11 35.18
N MET A 222 4.09 -10.48 34.94
CA MET A 222 3.03 -10.35 35.95
C MET A 222 2.45 -11.72 36.34
N GLU A 223 2.32 -12.65 35.40
CA GLU A 223 1.86 -14.03 35.67
C GLU A 223 2.85 -14.79 36.55
N LEU A 224 4.15 -14.68 36.26
CA LEU A 224 5.21 -15.25 37.09
C LEU A 224 5.19 -14.64 38.50
N GLU A 225 5.15 -13.31 38.61
CA GLU A 225 5.08 -12.61 39.90
C GLU A 225 3.86 -13.03 40.71
N ARG A 226 2.67 -13.14 40.07
CA ARG A 226 1.45 -13.63 40.74
C ARG A 226 1.63 -15.04 41.29
N SER A 227 2.28 -15.94 40.54
CA SER A 227 2.55 -17.31 41.02
C SER A 227 3.46 -17.34 42.24
N VAL A 228 4.48 -16.45 42.28
CA VAL A 228 5.39 -16.31 43.42
C VAL A 228 4.67 -15.73 44.64
N PHE A 229 3.84 -14.70 44.43
CA PHE A 229 3.02 -14.12 45.50
C PHE A 229 2.07 -15.14 46.11
N GLN A 230 1.40 -15.93 45.27
CA GLN A 230 0.46 -16.95 45.75
C GLN A 230 1.18 -18.03 46.57
N ALA A 231 2.33 -18.53 46.11
CA ALA A 231 3.13 -19.47 46.87
C ALA A 231 3.61 -18.89 48.22
N ARG A 232 4.00 -17.60 48.25
CA ARG A 232 4.42 -16.92 49.49
C ARG A 232 3.25 -16.74 50.46
N ARG A 233 2.07 -16.37 49.95
CA ARG A 233 0.84 -16.23 50.73
C ARG A 233 0.45 -17.56 51.36
N ASP A 234 0.46 -18.65 50.58
CA ASP A 234 0.08 -19.98 51.05
C ASP A 234 1.06 -20.48 52.14
N ALA A 235 2.36 -20.30 51.95
CA ALA A 235 3.37 -20.64 52.97
C ALA A 235 3.21 -19.82 54.26
N MET A 236 2.87 -18.53 54.14
CA MET A 236 2.64 -17.64 55.27
C MET A 236 1.35 -18.03 56.03
N GLN A 237 0.28 -18.37 55.31
CA GLN A 237 -0.96 -18.88 55.90
C GLN A 237 -0.73 -20.20 56.65
N GLU A 238 0.07 -21.11 56.09
CA GLU A 238 0.42 -22.36 56.75
C GLU A 238 1.20 -22.13 58.06
N GLN A 239 2.16 -21.20 58.05
CA GLN A 239 2.92 -20.82 59.24
C GLN A 239 2.02 -20.17 60.31
N VAL A 240 1.11 -19.26 59.93
CA VAL A 240 0.13 -18.66 60.86
C VAL A 240 -0.77 -19.74 61.46
N ALA A 241 -1.26 -20.67 60.64
CA ALA A 241 -2.12 -21.76 61.10
C ALA A 241 -1.37 -22.68 62.08
N ARG A 242 -0.10 -22.99 61.80
CA ARG A 242 0.75 -23.79 62.68
C ARG A 242 0.99 -23.10 64.02
N LEU A 243 1.42 -21.84 64.01
CA LEU A 243 1.66 -21.07 65.24
C LEU A 243 0.39 -20.86 66.05
N SER A 244 -0.75 -20.61 65.39
CA SER A 244 -2.05 -20.49 66.07
C SER A 244 -2.46 -21.81 66.75
N LYS A 245 -2.14 -22.95 66.13
CA LYS A 245 -2.38 -24.27 66.72
C LYS A 245 -1.44 -24.53 67.91
N GLU A 246 -0.15 -24.19 67.80
CA GLU A 246 0.81 -24.29 68.90
C GLU A 246 0.39 -23.38 70.08
N ALA A 247 -0.07 -22.16 69.81
CA ALA A 247 -0.54 -21.20 70.82
C ALA A 247 -1.84 -21.63 71.54
N THR A 248 -2.69 -22.42 70.90
CA THR A 248 -3.97 -22.88 71.49
C THR A 248 -3.84 -24.21 72.24
N GLN A 249 -2.77 -24.98 72.02
CA GLN A 249 -2.61 -26.31 72.61
C GLN A 249 -2.07 -26.34 74.05
N GLU A 250 -1.72 -25.20 74.67
CA GLU A 250 -1.34 -25.13 76.09
C GLU A 250 -1.91 -23.90 76.85
N PRO A 251 -3.14 -23.96 77.39
CA PRO A 251 -3.40 -23.35 78.68
C PRO A 251 -2.91 -24.35 79.73
N VAL A 252 -1.64 -24.27 80.12
CA VAL A 252 -1.20 -24.90 81.37
C VAL A 252 -1.93 -24.15 82.49
N GLU A 253 -3.14 -24.61 82.86
CA GLU A 253 -3.74 -24.22 84.14
C GLU A 253 -2.67 -24.53 85.19
N LYS A 254 -2.10 -23.49 85.79
CA LYS A 254 -1.06 -23.66 86.81
C LYS A 254 -1.67 -24.57 87.89
N PRO A 255 -1.03 -25.68 88.28
CA PRO A 255 -1.57 -26.60 89.30
C PRO A 255 -1.87 -25.86 90.61
N VAL A 256 -1.19 -24.74 90.86
CA VAL A 256 -1.45 -23.80 91.97
C VAL A 256 -2.85 -23.19 91.92
N VAL A 257 -3.34 -22.74 90.76
CA VAL A 257 -4.69 -22.16 90.63
C VAL A 257 -5.74 -23.25 90.87
N GLU A 258 -5.52 -24.46 90.36
CA GLU A 258 -6.42 -25.59 90.58
C GLU A 258 -6.47 -26.00 92.07
N GLN A 259 -5.32 -26.01 92.75
CA GLN A 259 -5.25 -26.28 94.19
C GLN A 259 -5.89 -25.16 95.03
N LEU A 260 -5.67 -23.89 94.67
CA LEU A 260 -6.29 -22.74 95.36
C LEU A 260 -7.81 -22.72 95.19
N ARG A 261 -8.34 -23.10 94.02
CA ARG A 261 -9.79 -23.28 93.82
C ARG A 261 -10.37 -24.33 94.77
N LYS A 262 -9.66 -25.45 94.97
CA LYS A 262 -10.06 -26.50 95.93
C LYS A 262 -10.02 -25.98 97.37
N ILE A 263 -9.00 -25.20 97.75
CA ILE A 263 -8.89 -24.59 99.08
C ILE A 263 -10.02 -23.57 99.33
N VAL A 264 -10.33 -22.71 98.35
CA VAL A 264 -11.45 -21.77 98.43
C VAL A 264 -12.77 -22.52 98.59
N ALA A 265 -13.00 -23.58 97.82
CA ALA A 265 -14.22 -24.40 97.93
C ALA A 265 -14.37 -25.03 99.33
N ILE A 266 -13.29 -25.61 99.90
CA ILE A 266 -13.31 -26.18 101.25
C ILE A 266 -13.58 -25.11 102.31
N ARG A 267 -12.98 -23.91 102.18
CA ARG A 267 -13.19 -22.81 103.13
C ARG A 267 -14.58 -22.18 103.03
N GLN A 268 -15.16 -22.11 101.83
CA GLN A 268 -16.55 -21.68 101.64
C GLN A 268 -17.53 -22.68 102.27
N GLU A 269 -17.28 -23.98 102.13
CA GLU A 269 -18.08 -25.02 102.77
C GLU A 269 -17.98 -24.95 104.31
N ALA A 270 -16.79 -24.69 104.84
CA ALA A 270 -16.57 -24.47 106.28
C ALA A 270 -17.29 -23.21 106.78
N LEU A 271 -17.20 -22.09 106.05
CA LEU A 271 -17.91 -20.85 106.36
C LEU A 271 -19.42 -21.11 106.45
N GLN A 272 -20.00 -21.77 105.44
CA GLN A 272 -21.43 -22.05 105.40
C GLN A 272 -21.89 -22.89 106.60
N LYS A 273 -21.14 -23.94 106.96
CA LYS A 273 -21.39 -24.74 108.17
C LYS A 273 -21.32 -23.89 109.45
N THR A 274 -20.38 -22.95 109.53
CA THR A 274 -20.24 -22.09 110.71
C THR A 274 -21.28 -20.96 110.78
N GLU A 275 -21.77 -20.47 109.64
CA GLU A 275 -22.90 -19.54 109.58
C GLU A 275 -24.18 -20.22 110.08
N ASP A 276 -24.43 -21.47 109.68
CA ASP A 276 -25.53 -22.28 110.21
C ASP A 276 -25.42 -22.48 111.73
N MET A 277 -24.21 -22.76 112.24
CA MET A 277 -23.96 -22.91 113.68
C MET A 277 -24.11 -21.60 114.46
N ALA A 278 -23.74 -20.46 113.91
CA ALA A 278 -23.92 -19.15 114.53
C ALA A 278 -25.40 -18.73 114.58
N GLN A 279 -26.19 -19.04 113.54
CA GLN A 279 -27.64 -18.85 113.55
C GLN A 279 -28.33 -19.65 114.67
N THR A 280 -27.78 -20.81 115.03
CA THR A 280 -28.25 -21.61 116.19
C THR A 280 -27.66 -21.17 117.54
N GLY A 281 -26.86 -20.10 117.58
CA GLY A 281 -26.30 -19.51 118.81
C GLY A 281 -25.15 -20.31 119.45
N ARG A 282 -24.57 -21.27 118.72
CA ARG A 282 -23.53 -22.19 119.26
C ARG A 282 -22.10 -21.68 119.12
N ILE A 283 -21.90 -20.61 118.38
CA ILE A 283 -20.58 -20.02 118.06
C ILE A 283 -20.64 -18.52 118.30
N SER A 284 -19.55 -17.94 118.80
CA SER A 284 -19.42 -16.49 119.01
C SER A 284 -19.31 -15.74 117.68
N HIS A 285 -19.85 -14.52 117.58
CA HIS A 285 -19.70 -13.72 116.34
C HIS A 285 -18.23 -13.47 115.98
N SER A 286 -17.34 -13.40 116.96
CA SER A 286 -15.89 -13.28 116.74
C SER A 286 -15.27 -14.48 116.01
N GLU A 287 -15.77 -15.70 116.24
CA GLU A 287 -15.29 -16.90 115.54
C GLU A 287 -15.80 -16.96 114.09
N LEU A 288 -17.04 -16.52 113.86
CA LEU A 288 -17.61 -16.42 112.52
C LEU A 288 -16.88 -15.36 111.69
N ASP A 289 -16.56 -14.21 112.28
CA ASP A 289 -15.79 -13.16 111.61
C ASP A 289 -14.36 -13.62 111.27
N ALA A 290 -13.73 -14.44 112.13
CA ALA A 290 -12.42 -15.03 111.84
C ALA A 290 -12.46 -15.95 110.60
N ILE A 291 -13.49 -16.79 110.47
CA ILE A 291 -13.65 -17.69 109.31
C ILE A 291 -13.99 -16.90 108.04
N ARG A 292 -14.78 -15.84 108.14
CA ARG A 292 -15.02 -14.92 107.00
C ARG A 292 -13.73 -14.27 106.51
N VAL A 293 -12.85 -13.85 107.42
CA VAL A 293 -11.53 -13.30 107.07
C VAL A 293 -10.69 -14.36 106.36
N GLU A 294 -10.69 -15.61 106.80
CA GLU A 294 -9.96 -16.71 106.16
C GLU A 294 -10.48 -17.05 104.75
N VAL A 295 -11.80 -16.96 104.51
CA VAL A 295 -12.39 -17.13 103.18
C VAL A 295 -12.04 -15.96 102.27
N ALA A 296 -12.16 -14.73 102.77
CA ALA A 296 -11.80 -13.53 102.03
C ALA A 296 -10.31 -13.52 101.65
N GLN A 297 -9.43 -13.98 102.54
CA GLN A 297 -8.00 -14.16 102.25
C GLN A 297 -7.76 -15.21 101.17
N ALA A 298 -8.40 -16.38 101.27
CA ALA A 298 -8.25 -17.44 100.26
C ALA A 298 -8.80 -17.02 98.89
N GLN A 299 -9.91 -16.25 98.84
CA GLN A 299 -10.44 -15.67 97.61
C GLN A 299 -9.50 -14.61 97.03
N ALA A 300 -8.91 -13.76 97.87
CA ALA A 300 -7.91 -12.78 97.42
C ALA A 300 -6.64 -13.46 96.89
N GLU A 301 -6.20 -14.56 97.50
CA GLU A 301 -5.07 -15.37 97.02
C GLU A 301 -5.38 -16.08 95.68
N LEU A 302 -6.60 -16.63 95.52
CA LEU A 302 -7.05 -17.20 94.25
C LEU A 302 -7.11 -16.13 93.16
N ALA A 303 -7.68 -14.95 93.43
CA ALA A 303 -7.75 -13.86 92.46
C ALA A 303 -6.36 -13.38 92.02
N ARG A 304 -5.41 -13.24 92.96
CA ARG A 304 -4.02 -12.93 92.64
C ARG A 304 -3.34 -14.02 91.82
N ALA A 305 -3.54 -15.29 92.18
CA ALA A 305 -2.98 -16.40 91.44
C ALA A 305 -3.57 -16.53 90.03
N GLU A 306 -4.86 -16.19 89.84
CA GLU A 306 -5.52 -16.12 88.54
C GLU A 306 -5.00 -14.92 87.72
N GLU A 307 -4.82 -13.75 88.32
CA GLU A 307 -4.19 -12.59 87.66
C GLU A 307 -2.74 -12.88 87.24
N ASP A 308 -1.94 -13.53 88.10
CA ASP A 308 -0.57 -13.93 87.80
C ASP A 308 -0.51 -15.06 86.76
N ALA A 309 -1.49 -15.97 86.74
CA ALA A 309 -1.62 -16.97 85.69
C ALA A 309 -2.01 -16.32 84.35
N GLN A 310 -2.90 -15.32 84.36
CA GLN A 310 -3.27 -14.56 83.16
C GLN A 310 -2.11 -13.70 82.66
N ARG A 311 -1.36 -13.04 83.53
CA ARG A 311 -0.16 -12.29 83.16
C ARG A 311 0.91 -13.18 82.57
N ASP A 312 1.19 -14.32 83.16
CA ASP A 312 2.16 -15.27 82.63
C ASP A 312 1.69 -15.88 81.31
N PHE A 313 0.40 -16.17 81.18
CA PHE A 313 -0.18 -16.62 79.91
C PHE A 313 -0.05 -15.53 78.83
N ALA A 314 -0.38 -14.28 79.15
CA ALA A 314 -0.23 -13.15 78.23
C ALA A 314 1.25 -12.89 77.88
N ALA A 315 2.17 -13.01 78.84
CA ALA A 315 3.61 -12.90 78.63
C ALA A 315 4.13 -14.02 77.74
N ARG A 316 3.73 -15.27 77.98
CA ARG A 316 4.07 -16.41 77.13
C ARG A 316 3.45 -16.30 75.75
N MET A 317 2.22 -15.81 75.62
CA MET A 317 1.60 -15.55 74.31
C MET A 317 2.35 -14.44 73.55
N HIS A 318 2.85 -13.42 74.25
CA HIS A 318 3.76 -12.44 73.67
C HIS A 318 5.11 -13.06 73.27
N GLU A 319 5.70 -13.92 74.11
CA GLU A 319 6.98 -14.61 73.85
C GLU A 319 6.90 -15.68 72.76
N MET A 320 5.77 -16.40 72.66
CA MET A 320 5.50 -17.44 71.67
C MET A 320 5.08 -16.88 70.30
N GLY A 321 5.11 -15.55 70.12
CA GLY A 321 4.92 -14.93 68.81
C GLY A 321 3.55 -14.28 68.58
N GLY A 322 2.84 -13.84 69.62
CA GLY A 322 1.62 -13.04 69.47
C GLY A 322 1.82 -11.78 68.61
N ASN A 323 2.94 -11.07 68.80
CA ASN A 323 3.32 -9.96 67.93
C ASN A 323 3.65 -10.45 66.51
N PHE A 324 4.29 -11.62 66.40
CA PHE A 324 4.65 -12.21 65.11
C PHE A 324 3.42 -12.63 64.29
N ILE A 325 2.37 -13.18 64.91
CA ILE A 325 1.09 -13.48 64.23
C ILE A 325 0.41 -12.20 63.73
N VAL A 326 0.44 -11.13 64.53
CA VAL A 326 -0.08 -9.82 64.12
C VAL A 326 0.70 -9.26 62.93
N ASP A 327 2.04 -9.34 62.98
CA ASP A 327 2.91 -8.92 61.87
C ASP A 327 2.66 -9.75 60.59
N MET A 328 2.49 -11.07 60.71
CA MET A 328 2.14 -11.93 59.59
C MET A 328 0.75 -11.61 59.03
N ASN A 329 -0.24 -11.30 59.88
CA ASN A 329 -1.57 -10.89 59.43
C ASN A 329 -1.53 -9.54 58.70
N HIS A 330 -0.71 -8.59 59.18
CA HIS A 330 -0.47 -7.34 58.47
C HIS A 330 0.20 -7.58 57.12
N GLU A 331 1.21 -8.45 57.07
CA GLU A 331 1.89 -8.79 55.82
C GLU A 331 0.94 -9.56 54.85
N LEU A 332 0.09 -10.47 55.33
CA LEU A 332 -0.95 -11.13 54.53
C LEU A 332 -1.96 -10.13 53.96
N THR A 333 -2.35 -9.13 54.77
CA THR A 333 -3.25 -8.05 54.32
C THR A 333 -2.56 -7.23 53.23
N ARG A 334 -1.28 -6.91 53.41
CA ARG A 334 -0.47 -6.21 52.39
C ARG A 334 -0.36 -7.02 51.11
N MET A 335 -0.07 -8.32 51.20
CA MET A 335 -0.02 -9.21 50.03
C MET A 335 -1.36 -9.29 49.31
N ALA A 336 -2.49 -9.28 50.03
CA ALA A 336 -3.81 -9.27 49.41
C ALA A 336 -4.09 -7.98 48.62
N ILE A 337 -3.62 -6.84 49.11
CA ILE A 337 -3.68 -5.55 48.38
C ILE A 337 -2.79 -5.61 47.13
N ASP A 338 -1.54 -6.07 47.28
CA ASP A 338 -0.59 -6.19 46.17
C ASP A 338 -1.10 -7.18 45.09
N GLU A 339 -1.75 -8.28 45.49
CA GLU A 339 -2.38 -9.25 44.59
C GLU A 339 -3.54 -8.63 43.80
N ALA A 340 -4.40 -7.83 44.46
CA ALA A 340 -5.49 -7.13 43.80
C ALA A 340 -4.98 -6.08 42.79
N ASP A 341 -3.94 -5.33 43.15
CA ASP A 341 -3.29 -4.34 42.27
C ASP A 341 -2.63 -5.03 41.06
N MET A 342 -1.96 -6.16 41.27
CA MET A 342 -1.36 -6.96 40.19
C MET A 342 -2.41 -7.53 39.25
N GLU A 343 -3.52 -8.05 39.77
CA GLU A 343 -4.62 -8.57 38.97
C GLU A 343 -5.28 -7.45 38.14
N ALA A 344 -5.45 -6.25 38.70
CA ALA A 344 -5.96 -5.09 37.97
C ALA A 344 -5.01 -4.68 36.82
N LYS A 345 -3.70 -4.62 37.08
CA LYS A 345 -2.68 -4.35 36.06
C LYS A 345 -2.66 -5.42 34.97
N TYR A 346 -2.74 -6.70 35.35
CA TYR A 346 -2.80 -7.82 34.41
C TYR A 346 -4.00 -7.71 33.48
N LYS A 347 -5.21 -7.47 34.02
CA LYS A 347 -6.42 -7.28 33.21
C LYS A 347 -6.28 -6.12 32.23
N ALA A 348 -5.79 -4.97 32.70
CA ALA A 348 -5.55 -3.80 31.85
C ALA A 348 -4.55 -4.09 30.73
N THR A 349 -3.47 -4.83 31.01
CA THR A 349 -2.48 -5.25 30.01
C THR A 349 -3.10 -6.16 28.96
N VAL A 350 -3.89 -7.17 29.37
CA VAL A 350 -4.58 -8.09 28.45
C VAL A 350 -5.58 -7.35 27.56
N GLU A 351 -6.37 -6.43 28.13
CA GLU A 351 -7.31 -5.61 27.38
C GLU A 351 -6.58 -4.71 26.37
N ARG A 352 -5.44 -4.12 26.77
CA ARG A 352 -4.59 -3.34 25.87
C ARG A 352 -4.00 -4.21 24.75
N MET A 353 -3.56 -5.44 25.03
CA MET A 353 -3.12 -6.38 23.99
C MET A 353 -4.22 -6.71 22.99
N HIS A 354 -5.46 -6.88 23.46
CA HIS A 354 -6.61 -7.12 22.59
C HIS A 354 -6.84 -5.94 21.64
N ASN A 355 -6.87 -4.72 22.18
CA ASN A 355 -7.03 -3.50 21.39
C ASN A 355 -5.89 -3.32 20.36
N VAL A 356 -4.65 -3.62 20.75
CA VAL A 356 -3.49 -3.58 19.85
C VAL A 356 -3.60 -4.63 18.74
N ARG A 357 -4.09 -5.84 19.03
CA ARG A 357 -4.32 -6.88 18.00
C ARG A 357 -5.41 -6.49 17.02
N GLU A 358 -6.49 -5.88 17.49
CA GLU A 358 -7.55 -5.37 16.61
C GLU A 358 -7.02 -4.26 15.70
N ALA A 359 -6.27 -3.30 16.28
CA ALA A 359 -5.59 -2.26 15.51
C ALA A 359 -4.60 -2.85 14.49
N LEU A 360 -3.88 -3.91 14.84
CA LEU A 360 -2.95 -4.59 13.94
C LEU A 360 -3.69 -5.23 12.75
N LYS A 361 -4.79 -5.94 12.97
CA LYS A 361 -5.61 -6.53 11.88
C LYS A 361 -6.11 -5.46 10.91
N VAL A 362 -6.64 -4.37 11.45
CA VAL A 362 -7.14 -3.22 10.68
C VAL A 362 -6.00 -2.57 9.88
N SER A 363 -4.81 -2.46 10.48
CA SER A 363 -3.61 -1.94 9.83
C SER A 363 -3.09 -2.88 8.73
N GLU A 364 -3.05 -4.19 8.96
CA GLU A 364 -2.62 -5.20 7.98
C GLU A 364 -3.53 -5.24 6.75
N GLU A 365 -4.85 -5.29 6.94
CA GLU A 365 -5.82 -5.23 5.84
C GLU A 365 -5.63 -3.96 5.01
N PHE A 366 -5.38 -2.85 5.70
CA PHE A 366 -5.17 -1.56 5.06
C PHE A 366 -3.83 -1.44 4.35
N GLU A 367 -2.73 -1.95 4.90
CA GLU A 367 -1.43 -1.97 4.22
C GLU A 367 -1.44 -2.93 3.03
N LEU A 368 -2.12 -4.07 3.14
CA LEU A 368 -2.17 -5.05 2.06
C LEU A 368 -3.01 -4.56 0.88
N LEU A 369 -4.18 -3.94 1.14
CA LEU A 369 -5.04 -3.39 0.11
C LEU A 369 -4.55 -2.01 -0.37
N GLY A 370 -4.13 -1.15 0.54
CA GLY A 370 -3.65 0.19 0.28
C GLY A 370 -2.27 0.22 -0.36
N GLY A 371 -1.35 -0.65 0.07
CA GLY A 371 -0.01 -0.76 -0.50
C GLY A 371 -0.05 -1.19 -1.95
N LYS A 372 -0.73 -2.29 -2.26
CA LYS A 372 -0.89 -2.76 -3.66
C LYS A 372 -1.56 -1.70 -4.55
N ARG A 373 -2.62 -1.04 -4.05
CA ARG A 373 -3.30 0.03 -4.80
C ARG A 373 -2.39 1.23 -5.04
N LEU A 374 -1.59 1.62 -4.05
CA LEU A 374 -0.63 2.71 -4.14
C LEU A 374 0.48 2.38 -5.14
N ASP A 375 1.03 1.17 -5.10
CA ASP A 375 2.10 0.74 -6.01
C ASP A 375 1.60 0.70 -7.46
N ILE A 376 0.37 0.21 -7.69
CA ILE A 376 -0.26 0.22 -9.02
C ILE A 376 -0.49 1.67 -9.49
N ALA A 377 -1.02 2.54 -8.62
CA ALA A 377 -1.26 3.94 -8.97
C ALA A 377 0.05 4.69 -9.28
N ARG A 378 1.11 4.40 -8.51
CA ARG A 378 2.44 4.95 -8.73
C ARG A 378 3.04 4.47 -10.05
N SER A 379 3.02 3.16 -10.32
CA SER A 379 3.49 2.59 -11.59
C SER A 379 2.77 3.23 -12.77
N ARG A 380 1.43 3.34 -12.70
CA ARG A 380 0.63 3.99 -13.74
C ARG A 380 1.03 5.46 -13.95
N LEU A 381 1.27 6.21 -12.87
CA LEU A 381 1.71 7.60 -12.95
C LEU A 381 3.09 7.69 -13.62
N GLU A 382 4.04 6.84 -13.23
CA GLU A 382 5.39 6.80 -13.80
C GLU A 382 5.38 6.37 -15.28
N ASP A 383 4.52 5.42 -15.67
CA ASP A 383 4.35 4.99 -17.05
C ASP A 383 3.79 6.11 -17.93
N VAL A 384 2.73 6.80 -17.48
CA VAL A 384 2.15 7.92 -18.22
C VAL A 384 3.13 9.09 -18.34
N GLN A 385 3.90 9.39 -17.29
CA GLN A 385 4.96 10.41 -17.34
C GLN A 385 6.04 10.08 -18.37
N ARG A 386 6.48 8.81 -18.40
CA ARG A 386 7.47 8.35 -19.39
C ARG A 386 6.93 8.49 -20.81
N ASN A 387 5.70 8.05 -21.06
CA ASN A 387 5.07 8.16 -22.37
C ASN A 387 4.88 9.62 -22.80
N LEU A 388 4.53 10.50 -21.86
CA LEU A 388 4.38 11.93 -22.14
C LEU A 388 5.72 12.56 -22.52
N ALA A 389 6.79 12.27 -21.75
CA ALA A 389 8.14 12.74 -22.07
C ALA A 389 8.64 12.21 -23.42
N GLU A 390 8.31 10.97 -23.77
CA GLU A 390 8.64 10.41 -25.08
C GLU A 390 7.92 11.14 -26.21
N ILE A 391 6.62 11.43 -26.08
CA ILE A 391 5.87 12.17 -27.10
C ILE A 391 6.33 13.62 -27.20
N GLU A 392 6.61 14.28 -26.07
CA GLU A 392 7.16 15.64 -26.09
C GLU A 392 8.49 15.69 -26.83
N ARG A 393 9.38 14.73 -26.57
CA ARG A 393 10.63 14.61 -27.31
C ARG A 393 10.38 14.39 -28.81
N ARG A 394 9.44 13.52 -29.19
CA ARG A 394 9.10 13.29 -30.61
C ARG A 394 8.57 14.57 -31.28
N ILE A 395 7.74 15.36 -30.60
CA ILE A 395 7.22 16.63 -31.11
C ILE A 395 8.36 17.64 -31.29
N GLU A 396 9.26 17.74 -30.31
CA GLU A 396 10.40 18.67 -30.34
C GLU A 396 11.40 18.33 -31.45
N THR A 397 11.62 17.04 -31.73
CA THR A 397 12.55 16.61 -32.79
C THR A 397 11.92 16.65 -34.19
N THR A 398 10.59 16.60 -34.32
CA THR A 398 9.92 16.52 -35.62
C THR A 398 10.13 17.81 -36.43
N VAL A 399 11.06 17.75 -37.39
CA VAL A 399 11.31 18.81 -38.36
C VAL A 399 10.40 18.67 -39.58
N ARG A 400 9.82 19.78 -40.05
CA ARG A 400 9.02 19.80 -41.29
C ARG A 400 9.86 19.36 -42.49
N PRO A 401 9.37 18.44 -43.34
CA PRO A 401 10.10 17.99 -44.50
C PRO A 401 10.34 19.15 -45.46
N LYS A 402 11.56 19.25 -45.98
CA LYS A 402 11.94 20.24 -46.98
C LYS A 402 12.31 19.53 -48.26
N MET A 403 11.63 19.91 -49.35
CA MET A 403 11.94 19.45 -50.69
C MET A 403 12.64 20.57 -51.46
N THR A 404 13.75 20.24 -52.12
CA THR A 404 14.50 21.16 -52.98
C THR A 404 14.83 20.45 -54.30
N ILE A 405 14.60 21.12 -55.42
CA ILE A 405 15.00 20.63 -56.75
C ILE A 405 16.47 20.99 -56.96
N ILE A 406 17.34 20.00 -57.18
CA ILE A 406 18.78 20.19 -57.41
C ILE A 406 19.06 20.55 -58.87
N GLY A 407 18.33 19.93 -59.81
CA GLY A 407 18.48 20.15 -61.25
C GLY A 407 17.29 19.59 -62.03
N MET A 408 17.04 20.16 -63.22
CA MET A 408 16.05 19.69 -64.19
C MET A 408 16.75 19.49 -65.53
N ASN A 409 16.56 18.33 -66.16
CA ASN A 409 17.17 17.94 -67.43
C ASN A 409 16.10 17.72 -68.50
#